data_AF-A0A942CC29-F1
#
_entry.id   AF-A0A942CC29-F1
#
_cell.length_a   1.000
_cell.length_b   1.000
_cell.length_c   1.000
_cell.angle_alpha   90.00
_cell.angle_beta   90.00
_cell.angle_gamma   90.00
#
_symmetry.space_group_name_H-M   'P 1'
#
loop_
_entity.id
_entity.type
_entity.pdbx_description
1 polymer ?
#
loop_
_entity_poly.entity_id
_entity_poly.type
_entity_poly.pdbx_seq_one_letter_code
_entity_poly.pdbx_strand_id
1 'polypeptide(L)'
;MNKSMRTMAFAIGLISCTGMLAAHSKPDIAALVAQYPLRVHIYTKKTKQYYFGGALNNSQVMGKQMDRRDRTSLGANGKGSGNLFENGEPRGFDFSFDCADNFVTQRGGDTYPARWLKKDKELEIIVGYYGEKDRVLHCTLKTTMQNFAYHKHNGKLATISIAERKQWMKDHDYDPEHGKNQIKDKDEEDK
;
A
#
# COMPACT_ATOMS: atom_id res chain seq x y z
N MET A 1 49.63 53.96 49.88
CA MET A 1 48.34 53.74 50.59
C MET A 1 47.34 53.12 49.63
N ASN A 2 46.50 52.23 50.15
CA ASN A 2 45.34 51.55 49.57
C ASN A 2 45.52 50.21 48.82
N LYS A 3 45.28 49.18 49.66
CA LYS A 3 44.79 47.81 49.43
C LYS A 3 43.81 47.66 48.25
N SER A 4 43.84 46.51 47.57
CA SER A 4 42.64 45.66 47.48
C SER A 4 42.96 44.23 47.03
N MET A 5 42.54 43.30 47.88
CA MET A 5 42.47 41.84 47.75
C MET A 5 41.12 41.46 47.11
N ARG A 6 40.96 40.21 46.63
CA ARG A 6 39.71 39.46 46.27
C ARG A 6 39.61 39.12 44.77
N THR A 7 39.21 37.94 44.30
CA THR A 7 38.66 36.71 44.89
C THR A 7 38.73 35.61 43.82
N MET A 8 39.12 34.39 44.18
CA MET A 8 38.93 33.19 43.35
C MET A 8 37.45 32.82 43.29
N ALA A 9 36.93 32.51 42.10
CA ALA A 9 35.64 31.84 41.92
C ALA A 9 35.86 30.53 41.14
N PHE A 10 35.71 29.41 41.85
CA PHE A 10 35.50 28.08 41.27
C PHE A 10 34.05 27.98 40.80
N ALA A 11 33.82 27.70 39.52
CA ALA A 11 32.50 27.36 39.00
C ALA A 11 32.44 25.86 38.71
N ILE A 12 31.66 25.14 39.50
CA ILE A 12 31.27 23.74 39.31
C ILE A 12 30.10 23.74 38.32
N GLY A 13 30.34 23.30 37.09
CA GLY A 13 29.31 23.15 36.06
C GLY A 13 28.62 21.79 36.13
N LEU A 14 27.35 21.78 36.53
CA LEU A 14 26.43 20.64 36.48
C LEU A 14 26.25 20.13 35.05
N ILE A 15 26.56 18.85 34.81
CA ILE A 15 26.18 18.13 33.58
C ILE A 15 24.73 17.66 33.77
N SER A 16 23.77 18.42 33.24
CA SER A 16 22.38 17.98 33.17
C SER A 16 22.20 16.99 32.02
N CYS A 17 22.04 15.71 32.34
CA CYS A 17 21.53 14.69 31.42
C CYS A 17 20.12 15.09 30.98
N THR A 18 20.01 15.74 29.82
CA THR A 18 18.72 15.99 29.18
C THR A 18 18.33 14.71 28.46
N GLY A 19 17.54 13.86 29.12
CA GLY A 19 16.91 12.71 28.50
C GLY A 19 15.94 13.18 27.42
N MET A 20 16.28 12.95 26.14
CA MET A 20 15.32 13.10 25.05
C MET A 20 14.30 11.97 25.13
N LEU A 21 13.10 12.29 25.62
CA LEU A 21 11.90 11.50 25.34
C LEU A 21 11.58 11.62 23.85
N ALA A 22 11.85 10.56 23.09
CA ALA A 22 11.38 10.45 21.72
C ALA A 22 9.86 10.34 21.71
N ALA A 23 9.18 11.44 21.41
CA ALA A 23 7.76 11.44 21.08
C ALA A 23 7.56 10.58 19.83
N HIS A 24 6.89 9.44 19.99
CA HIS A 24 6.46 8.61 18.86
C HIS A 24 5.32 9.33 18.14
N SER A 25 5.67 10.20 17.19
CA SER A 25 4.70 10.79 16.28
C SER A 25 4.08 9.69 15.43
N LYS A 26 2.76 9.77 15.21
CA LYS A 26 2.03 8.84 14.35
C LYS A 26 2.61 8.89 12.93
N PRO A 27 2.67 7.76 12.21
CA PRO A 27 3.15 7.76 10.84
C PRO A 27 2.27 8.64 9.96
N ASP A 28 2.87 9.64 9.31
CA ASP A 28 2.22 10.41 8.27
C ASP A 28 2.05 9.51 7.03
N ILE A 29 0.79 9.17 6.70
CA ILE A 29 0.46 8.32 5.55
C ILE A 29 0.91 8.96 4.24
N ALA A 30 0.91 10.30 4.12
CA ALA A 30 1.40 10.96 2.92
C ALA A 30 2.92 10.71 2.75
N ALA A 31 3.68 10.85 3.84
CA ALA A 31 5.11 10.54 3.86
C ALA A 31 5.39 9.05 3.62
N LEU A 32 4.50 8.15 4.05
CA LEU A 32 4.60 6.73 3.72
C LEU A 32 4.35 6.48 2.24
N VAL A 33 3.26 7.01 1.67
CA VAL A 33 2.91 6.85 0.24
C VAL A 33 4.00 7.43 -0.67
N ALA A 34 4.70 8.48 -0.25
CA ALA A 34 5.84 9.04 -0.99
C ALA A 34 6.99 8.05 -1.18
N GLN A 35 7.09 7.00 -0.35
CA GLN A 35 8.10 5.93 -0.49
C GLN A 35 7.70 4.86 -1.52
N TYR A 36 6.50 4.99 -2.11
CA TYR A 36 5.89 4.03 -3.04
C TYR A 36 5.64 4.72 -4.38
N PRO A 37 6.71 4.95 -5.17
CA PRO A 37 6.64 5.76 -6.38
C PRO A 37 5.86 5.09 -7.52
N LEU A 38 5.66 3.77 -7.45
CA LEU A 38 4.98 3.01 -8.50
C LEU A 38 3.48 2.98 -8.25
N ARG A 39 2.72 2.69 -9.31
CA ARG A 39 1.28 2.46 -9.21
C ARG A 39 0.92 1.12 -9.80
N VAL A 40 0.00 0.40 -9.16
CA VAL A 40 -0.53 -0.85 -9.70
C VAL A 40 -2.05 -0.83 -9.77
N HIS A 41 -2.60 -1.29 -10.89
CA HIS A 41 -4.03 -1.56 -11.05
C HIS A 41 -4.25 -3.07 -11.09
N ILE A 42 -5.04 -3.61 -10.16
CA ILE A 42 -5.37 -5.04 -10.08
C ILE A 42 -6.75 -5.27 -10.69
N TYR A 43 -6.77 -5.90 -11.86
CA TYR A 43 -8.02 -6.16 -12.59
C TYR A 43 -8.74 -7.40 -12.07
N THR A 44 -8.00 -8.47 -11.81
CA THR A 44 -8.56 -9.75 -11.40
C THR A 44 -7.82 -10.32 -10.22
N LYS A 45 -8.55 -11.04 -9.37
CA LYS A 45 -7.99 -11.75 -8.25
C LYS A 45 -8.84 -12.96 -7.89
N LYS A 46 -8.21 -14.10 -7.75
CA LYS A 46 -8.78 -15.32 -7.18
C LYS A 46 -8.18 -15.51 -5.79
N THR A 47 -8.95 -15.17 -4.76
CA THR A 47 -8.54 -15.29 -3.37
C THR A 47 -9.03 -16.61 -2.79
N LYS A 48 -8.16 -17.30 -2.03
CA LYS A 48 -8.57 -18.26 -1.03
C LYS A 48 -8.50 -17.55 0.33
N GLN A 49 -9.64 -17.34 0.95
CA GLN A 49 -9.70 -16.76 2.30
C GLN A 49 -9.95 -17.87 3.30
N TYR A 50 -9.18 -17.89 4.37
CA TYR A 50 -9.40 -18.78 5.49
C TYR A 50 -10.23 -18.03 6.54
N TYR A 51 -11.52 -18.38 6.64
CA TYR A 51 -12.39 -17.91 7.71
C TYR A 51 -12.54 -19.00 8.77
N PHE A 52 -12.36 -18.69 10.05
CA PHE A 52 -12.93 -19.51 11.12
C PHE A 52 -14.45 -19.33 11.11
N GLY A 53 -15.13 -20.26 10.44
CA GLY A 53 -16.57 -20.42 10.49
C GLY A 53 -16.91 -21.84 10.93
N GLY A 54 -16.93 -22.09 12.25
CA GLY A 54 -17.59 -23.27 12.84
C GLY A 54 -16.69 -24.46 13.22
N ALA A 55 -15.90 -24.32 14.29
CA ALA A 55 -15.46 -25.44 15.14
C ALA A 55 -15.02 -24.97 16.54
N LEU A 56 -15.78 -24.05 17.16
CA LEU A 56 -15.81 -23.92 18.62
C LEU A 56 -17.18 -24.39 19.11
N ASN A 57 -17.52 -25.62 18.76
CA ASN A 57 -18.46 -26.42 19.52
C ASN A 57 -17.71 -26.93 20.77
N ASN A 58 -18.18 -26.41 21.91
CA ASN A 58 -17.84 -26.74 23.29
C ASN A 58 -16.65 -26.02 23.93
N SER A 59 -17.04 -24.98 24.68
CA SER A 59 -16.66 -24.78 26.08
C SER A 59 -15.27 -24.19 26.37
N GLN A 60 -15.30 -23.13 27.19
CA GLN A 60 -14.18 -22.65 28.02
C GLN A 60 -12.98 -22.01 27.31
N VAL A 61 -13.20 -20.83 26.70
CA VAL A 61 -12.29 -19.72 26.99
C VAL A 61 -13.13 -18.55 27.48
N MET A 62 -12.97 -18.26 28.77
CA MET A 62 -13.72 -17.30 29.56
C MET A 62 -13.72 -15.90 28.94
N GLY A 63 -14.91 -15.33 28.74
CA GLY A 63 -15.20 -13.94 29.13
C GLY A 63 -14.65 -12.77 28.31
N LYS A 64 -13.95 -12.96 27.18
CA LYS A 64 -13.69 -11.85 26.25
C LYS A 64 -14.71 -11.87 25.13
N GLN A 65 -15.68 -10.95 25.20
CA GLN A 65 -16.46 -10.50 24.06
C GLN A 65 -15.46 -10.17 22.93
N MET A 66 -15.37 -11.05 21.93
CA MET A 66 -14.56 -10.77 20.73
C MET A 66 -15.13 -9.50 20.11
N ASP A 67 -14.35 -8.43 20.20
CA ASP A 67 -14.59 -7.22 19.44
C ASP A 67 -14.67 -7.63 17.96
N ARG A 68 -15.62 -7.09 17.18
CA ARG A 68 -15.69 -7.31 15.72
C ARG A 68 -14.36 -7.00 15.02
N ARG A 69 -13.51 -6.19 15.64
CA ARG A 69 -12.14 -5.87 15.19
C ARG A 69 -11.14 -7.03 15.30
N ASP A 70 -11.43 -8.05 16.12
CA ASP A 70 -10.60 -9.23 16.32
C ASP A 70 -11.18 -10.47 15.61
N ARG A 71 -11.89 -10.24 14.50
CA ARG A 71 -12.14 -11.30 13.52
C ARG A 71 -10.81 -11.57 12.82
N THR A 72 -10.01 -12.43 13.42
CA THR A 72 -8.65 -12.77 12.99
C THR A 72 -8.72 -13.38 11.58
N SER A 73 -8.62 -12.54 10.55
CA SER A 73 -8.35 -12.94 9.17
C SER A 73 -7.03 -13.71 9.24
N LEU A 74 -7.04 -15.02 8.93
CA LEU A 74 -5.82 -15.85 8.95
C LEU A 74 -4.89 -15.55 7.74
N GLY A 75 -5.01 -14.36 7.17
CA GLY A 75 -4.43 -14.01 5.88
C GLY A 75 -5.33 -14.35 4.69
N ALA A 76 -4.96 -13.76 3.57
CA ALA A 76 -5.52 -13.98 2.26
C ALA A 76 -4.39 -14.30 1.29
N ASN A 77 -4.53 -15.41 0.57
CA ASN A 77 -3.60 -15.77 -0.49
C ASN A 77 -4.33 -16.02 -1.79
N GLY A 78 -3.59 -16.01 -2.89
CA GLY A 78 -4.20 -16.20 -4.20
C GLY A 78 -3.33 -15.79 -5.36
N LYS A 79 -3.99 -15.63 -6.51
CA LYS A 79 -3.37 -15.22 -7.78
C LYS A 79 -4.24 -14.19 -8.50
N GLY A 80 -3.65 -13.40 -9.37
CA GLY A 80 -4.36 -12.41 -10.17
C GLY A 80 -3.51 -11.81 -11.27
N SER A 81 -4.08 -10.82 -11.96
CA SER A 81 -3.45 -10.10 -13.04
C SER A 81 -3.70 -8.59 -12.89
N GLY A 82 -2.71 -7.79 -13.25
CA GLY A 82 -2.75 -6.33 -13.09
C GLY A 82 -1.78 -5.62 -14.02
N ASN A 83 -1.84 -4.30 -14.04
CA ASN A 83 -0.86 -3.44 -14.70
C ASN A 83 -0.04 -2.68 -13.67
N LEU A 84 1.26 -2.61 -13.92
CA LEU A 84 2.21 -1.72 -13.27
C LEU A 84 2.38 -0.47 -14.13
N PHE A 85 2.39 0.69 -13.50
CA PHE A 85 2.77 1.95 -14.12
C PHE A 85 4.09 2.41 -13.49
N GLU A 86 5.09 2.56 -14.34
CA GLU A 86 6.44 2.96 -13.97
C GLU A 86 6.97 3.88 -15.08
N ASN A 87 7.21 5.15 -14.73
CA ASN A 87 7.71 6.18 -15.65
C ASN A 87 6.83 6.38 -16.90
N GLY A 88 5.51 6.36 -16.72
CA GLY A 88 4.53 6.51 -17.79
C GLY A 88 4.43 5.31 -18.74
N GLU A 89 4.98 4.15 -18.34
CA GLU A 89 4.87 2.91 -19.11
C GLU A 89 3.96 1.89 -18.40
N PRO A 90 2.83 1.50 -19.02
CA PRO A 90 1.94 0.48 -18.49
C PRO A 90 2.44 -0.93 -18.88
N ARG A 91 2.87 -1.73 -17.90
CA ARG A 91 3.30 -3.12 -18.11
C ARG A 91 2.38 -4.09 -17.38
N GLY A 92 1.82 -5.06 -18.09
CA GLY A 92 1.04 -6.14 -17.49
C GLY A 92 1.92 -7.04 -16.62
N PHE A 93 1.33 -7.60 -15.57
CA PHE A 93 1.94 -8.64 -14.77
C PHE A 93 0.89 -9.58 -14.20
N ASP A 94 1.26 -10.85 -14.12
CA ASP A 94 0.55 -11.81 -13.28
C ASP A 94 1.21 -11.85 -11.91
N PHE A 95 0.43 -12.14 -10.88
CA PHE A 95 0.97 -12.24 -9.53
C PHE A 95 0.36 -13.36 -8.71
N SER A 96 1.12 -13.76 -7.70
CA SER A 96 0.60 -14.46 -6.53
C SER A 96 0.84 -13.62 -5.28
N PHE A 97 -0.02 -13.74 -4.29
CA PHE A 97 0.06 -12.98 -3.05
C PHE A 97 -0.22 -13.88 -1.86
N ASP A 98 0.35 -13.48 -0.73
CA ASP A 98 0.10 -14.06 0.59
C ASP A 98 0.21 -12.90 1.60
N CYS A 99 -0.94 -12.40 2.03
CA CYS A 99 -1.05 -11.13 2.75
C CYS A 99 -1.86 -11.32 4.03
N ALA A 100 -1.57 -10.54 5.06
CA ALA A 100 -2.22 -10.67 6.38
C ALA A 100 -3.73 -10.39 6.34
N ASP A 101 -4.20 -9.67 5.32
CA ASP A 101 -5.63 -9.51 5.06
C ASP A 101 -5.92 -9.42 3.55
N ASN A 102 -7.20 -9.47 3.19
CA ASN A 102 -7.64 -9.36 1.80
C ASN A 102 -7.68 -7.89 1.36
N PHE A 103 -7.26 -7.64 0.13
CA PHE A 103 -7.47 -6.36 -0.57
C PHE A 103 -8.56 -6.48 -1.65
N VAL A 104 -8.94 -5.39 -2.33
CA VAL A 104 -9.97 -5.44 -3.39
C VAL A 104 -9.33 -5.25 -4.76
N THR A 105 -9.99 -5.72 -5.82
CA THR A 105 -9.65 -5.33 -7.19
C THR A 105 -10.14 -3.90 -7.42
N GLN A 106 -9.36 -3.09 -8.13
CA GLN A 106 -9.76 -1.71 -8.44
C GLN A 106 -10.85 -1.68 -9.50
N ARG A 107 -11.67 -0.62 -9.45
CA ARG A 107 -12.66 -0.26 -10.48
C ARG A 107 -12.22 1.06 -11.11
N GLY A 108 -12.50 1.25 -12.40
CA GLY A 108 -12.09 2.47 -13.09
C GLY A 108 -10.57 2.62 -13.14
N GLY A 109 -10.09 3.85 -12.92
CA GLY A 109 -8.66 4.17 -12.93
C GLY A 109 -7.95 4.14 -11.58
N ASP A 110 -8.56 3.59 -10.52
CA ASP A 110 -7.92 3.56 -9.21
C ASP A 110 -6.67 2.65 -9.20
N THR A 111 -5.65 3.02 -8.41
CA THR A 111 -4.40 2.27 -8.28
C THR A 111 -3.94 2.17 -6.82
N TYR A 112 -3.18 1.12 -6.51
CA TYR A 112 -2.45 1.03 -5.25
C TYR A 112 -1.06 1.65 -5.41
N PRO A 113 -0.58 2.44 -4.41
CA PRO A 113 0.84 2.75 -4.28
C PRO A 113 1.65 1.45 -4.16
N ALA A 114 2.76 1.38 -4.88
CA ALA A 114 3.63 0.22 -4.89
C ALA A 114 5.11 0.59 -4.92
N ARG A 115 5.96 -0.36 -4.55
CA ARG A 115 7.42 -0.30 -4.77
C ARG A 115 7.99 -1.67 -5.02
N TRP A 116 9.13 -1.72 -5.71
CA TRP A 116 9.89 -2.96 -5.85
C TRP A 116 10.55 -3.34 -4.53
N LEU A 117 10.33 -4.57 -4.08
CA LEU A 117 11.23 -5.25 -3.13
C LEU A 117 12.36 -5.93 -3.88
N LYS A 118 12.03 -6.56 -5.02
CA LYS A 118 12.99 -7.11 -5.99
C LYS A 118 12.50 -6.79 -7.38
N LYS A 119 13.32 -6.08 -8.16
CA LYS A 119 12.95 -5.60 -9.49
C LYS A 119 12.37 -6.72 -10.36
N ASP A 120 11.18 -6.48 -10.90
CA ASP A 120 10.41 -7.36 -11.79
C ASP A 120 10.05 -8.75 -11.21
N LYS A 121 10.22 -8.95 -9.89
CA LYS A 121 9.96 -10.24 -9.20
C LYS A 121 9.08 -10.13 -7.97
N GLU A 122 9.26 -9.09 -7.16
CA GLU A 122 8.51 -8.88 -5.92
C GLU A 122 8.13 -7.41 -5.78
N LEU A 123 6.83 -7.12 -5.79
CA LEU A 123 6.24 -5.81 -5.50
C LEU A 123 5.65 -5.81 -4.10
N GLU A 124 5.80 -4.72 -3.38
CA GLU A 124 5.01 -4.42 -2.20
C GLU A 124 3.96 -3.37 -2.56
N ILE A 125 2.70 -3.63 -2.19
CA ILE A 125 1.61 -2.66 -2.30
C ILE A 125 1.19 -2.19 -0.91
N ILE A 126 0.73 -0.94 -0.85
CA ILE A 126 0.03 -0.40 0.32
C ILE A 126 -1.47 -0.36 0.05
N VAL A 127 -2.24 -0.89 0.98
CA VAL A 127 -3.70 -0.85 0.98
C VAL A 127 -4.17 -0.16 2.25
N GLY A 128 -4.93 0.93 2.12
CA GLY A 128 -5.55 1.59 3.27
C GLY A 128 -6.77 0.81 3.78
N TYR A 129 -6.98 0.79 5.09
CA TYR A 129 -8.22 0.24 5.66
C TYR A 129 -9.34 1.28 5.58
N TYR A 130 -10.50 0.87 5.07
CA TYR A 130 -11.65 1.76 4.98
C TYR A 130 -12.10 2.20 6.39
N GLY A 131 -12.21 3.51 6.61
CA GLY A 131 -12.60 4.08 7.90
C GLY A 131 -11.46 4.24 8.92
N GLU A 132 -10.25 3.74 8.63
CA GLU A 132 -9.08 3.86 9.51
C GLU A 132 -7.97 4.63 8.80
N LYS A 133 -7.86 5.93 9.09
CA LYS A 133 -6.92 6.83 8.41
C LYS A 133 -5.44 6.49 8.65
N ASP A 134 -5.13 5.86 9.78
CA ASP A 134 -3.75 5.63 10.23
C ASP A 134 -3.29 4.17 9.98
N ARG A 135 -4.15 3.32 9.40
CA ARG A 135 -3.87 1.88 9.25
C ARG A 135 -3.70 1.50 7.78
N VAL A 136 -2.57 0.87 7.51
CA VAL A 136 -2.23 0.32 6.19
C VAL A 136 -1.94 -1.17 6.29
N LEU A 137 -2.26 -1.89 5.22
CA LEU A 137 -1.83 -3.25 4.96
C LEU A 137 -0.70 -3.20 3.94
N HIS A 138 0.43 -3.79 4.32
CA HIS A 138 1.52 -4.11 3.40
C HIS A 138 1.27 -5.49 2.82
N CYS A 139 1.28 -5.61 1.50
CA CYS A 139 1.00 -6.87 0.81
C CYS A 139 2.04 -7.11 -0.27
N THR A 140 2.76 -8.22 -0.15
CA THR A 140 3.81 -8.61 -1.09
C THR A 140 3.21 -9.45 -2.22
N LEU A 141 3.45 -9.01 -3.45
CA LEU A 141 3.06 -9.67 -4.68
C LEU A 141 4.31 -10.27 -5.33
N LYS A 142 4.31 -11.58 -5.55
CA LYS A 142 5.30 -12.25 -6.41
C LYS A 142 4.84 -12.14 -7.85
N THR A 143 5.61 -11.45 -8.67
CA THR A 143 5.20 -11.00 -10.01
C THR A 143 5.85 -11.80 -11.13
N THR A 144 5.14 -11.90 -12.25
CA THR A 144 5.68 -12.31 -13.55
C THR A 144 5.31 -11.22 -14.54
N MET A 145 6.29 -10.42 -14.96
CA MET A 145 6.09 -9.31 -15.90
C MET A 145 5.77 -9.84 -17.29
N GLN A 146 4.87 -9.13 -17.98
CA GLN A 146 4.42 -9.43 -19.33
C GLN A 146 4.95 -8.36 -20.31
N ASN A 147 5.00 -8.71 -21.59
CA ASN A 147 5.37 -7.81 -22.69
C ASN A 147 4.15 -7.10 -23.31
N PHE A 148 3.00 -7.17 -22.64
CA PHE A 148 1.74 -6.54 -23.01
C PHE A 148 1.12 -5.85 -21.79
N ALA A 149 0.06 -5.08 -21.98
CA ALA A 149 -0.74 -4.52 -20.90
C ALA A 149 -2.15 -5.14 -20.89
N TYR A 150 -2.72 -5.30 -19.70
CA TYR A 150 -4.12 -5.70 -19.58
C TYR A 150 -5.04 -4.49 -19.76
N HIS A 151 -6.22 -4.74 -20.31
CA HIS A 151 -7.28 -3.76 -20.48
C HIS A 151 -8.63 -4.44 -20.26
N LYS A 152 -9.62 -3.72 -19.74
CA LYS A 152 -11.00 -4.22 -19.68
C LYS A 152 -11.74 -3.76 -20.92
N HIS A 153 -12.31 -4.70 -21.63
CA HIS A 153 -13.16 -4.47 -22.80
C HIS A 153 -14.44 -5.28 -22.62
N ASN A 154 -15.61 -4.61 -22.62
CA ASN A 154 -16.91 -5.22 -22.41
C ASN A 154 -16.98 -6.04 -21.11
N GLY A 155 -16.41 -5.49 -20.03
CA GLY A 155 -16.31 -6.15 -18.72
C GLY A 155 -15.38 -7.35 -18.64
N LYS A 156 -14.71 -7.73 -19.74
CA LYS A 156 -13.75 -8.86 -19.80
C LYS A 156 -12.32 -8.36 -19.84
N LEU A 157 -11.42 -9.14 -19.26
CA LEU A 157 -9.99 -8.84 -19.33
C LEU A 157 -9.44 -9.23 -20.71
N ALA A 158 -8.94 -8.26 -21.44
CA ALA A 158 -8.24 -8.39 -22.70
C ALA A 158 -6.77 -7.96 -22.54
N THR A 159 -5.97 -8.26 -23.56
CA THR A 159 -4.56 -7.88 -23.63
C THR A 159 -4.34 -7.00 -24.85
N ILE A 160 -3.64 -5.88 -24.67
CA ILE A 160 -3.26 -4.97 -25.74
C ILE A 160 -1.77 -4.67 -25.68
N SER A 161 -1.20 -4.11 -26.74
CA SER A 161 0.22 -3.73 -26.74
C SER A 161 0.49 -2.60 -25.73
N ILE A 162 1.73 -2.52 -25.23
CA ILE A 162 2.16 -1.43 -24.33
C ILE A 162 1.98 -0.06 -25.02
N ALA A 163 2.30 0.01 -26.32
CA ALA A 163 2.17 1.24 -27.10
C ALA A 163 0.71 1.70 -27.22
N GLU A 164 -0.20 0.77 -27.52
CA GLU A 164 -1.64 1.03 -27.60
C GLU A 164 -2.20 1.47 -26.25
N ARG A 165 -1.82 0.78 -25.17
CA ARG A 165 -2.24 1.20 -23.82
C ARG A 165 -1.71 2.60 -23.49
N LYS A 166 -0.45 2.89 -23.80
CA LYS A 166 0.15 4.21 -23.57
C LYS A 166 -0.54 5.31 -24.38
N GLN A 167 -0.97 5.00 -25.61
CA GLN A 167 -1.76 5.92 -26.41
C GLN A 167 -3.12 6.18 -25.78
N TRP A 168 -3.84 5.12 -25.38
CA TRP A 168 -5.11 5.23 -24.65
C TRP A 168 -4.97 6.09 -23.38
N MET A 169 -3.87 5.93 -22.62
CA MET A 169 -3.60 6.74 -21.43
C MET A 169 -3.49 8.23 -21.77
N LYS A 170 -2.85 8.59 -22.88
CA LYS A 170 -2.75 10.00 -23.33
C LYS A 170 -4.10 10.54 -23.76
N ASP A 171 -4.83 9.78 -24.57
CA ASP A 171 -6.12 10.20 -25.14
C ASP A 171 -7.14 10.48 -24.02
N HIS A 172 -7.04 9.76 -22.90
CA HIS A 172 -7.92 9.90 -21.74
C HIS A 172 -7.35 10.75 -20.59
N ASP A 173 -6.19 11.40 -20.78
CA ASP A 173 -5.47 12.17 -19.74
C ASP A 173 -5.27 11.35 -18.44
N TYR A 174 -5.06 10.05 -18.59
CA TYR A 174 -4.90 9.10 -17.50
C TYR A 174 -3.42 8.94 -17.13
N ASP A 175 -3.10 9.32 -15.90
CA ASP A 175 -1.75 9.32 -15.36
C ASP A 175 -1.79 9.00 -13.86
N PRO A 176 -1.74 7.71 -13.49
CA PRO A 176 -1.91 7.31 -12.11
C PRO A 176 -0.72 7.68 -11.22
N GLU A 177 0.47 7.84 -11.82
CA GLU A 177 1.67 8.24 -11.07
C GLU A 177 1.53 9.67 -10.54
N HIS A 178 0.83 10.54 -11.28
CA HIS A 178 0.56 11.93 -10.91
C HIS A 178 -0.88 12.20 -10.44
N GLY A 179 -1.60 11.15 -10.02
CA GLY A 179 -2.92 11.28 -9.38
C GLY A 179 -4.10 11.53 -10.33
N LYS A 180 -3.89 11.43 -11.65
CA LYS A 180 -4.96 11.52 -12.66
C LYS A 180 -5.63 10.14 -12.85
N ASN A 181 -6.32 9.69 -11.81
CA ASN A 181 -6.96 8.37 -11.76
C ASN A 181 -8.40 8.36 -12.34
N GLN A 182 -8.96 9.53 -12.67
CA GLN A 182 -10.33 9.63 -13.18
C GLN A 182 -10.32 9.60 -14.71
N ILE A 183 -10.82 8.51 -15.28
CA ILE A 183 -11.08 8.41 -16.72
C ILE A 183 -12.29 9.30 -17.02
N LYS A 184 -12.11 10.31 -17.87
CA LYS A 184 -13.11 11.35 -18.14
C LYS A 184 -14.37 10.79 -18.82
N ASP A 185 -14.23 9.68 -19.53
CA ASP A 185 -15.31 8.99 -20.23
C ASP A 185 -15.60 7.66 -19.51
N LYS A 186 -16.51 7.69 -18.53
CA LYS A 186 -16.93 6.50 -17.76
C LYS A 186 -17.67 5.45 -18.60
N ASP A 187 -18.01 5.78 -19.85
CA ASP A 187 -18.92 4.98 -20.68
C ASP A 187 -18.20 3.94 -21.57
N GLU A 188 -16.86 3.91 -21.58
CA GLU A 188 -16.09 3.00 -22.45
C GLU A 188 -15.61 1.72 -21.76
N GLU A 189 -15.50 1.68 -20.43
CA GLU A 189 -15.07 0.46 -19.71
C GLU A 189 -16.23 -0.57 -19.55
N ASP A 190 -17.48 -0.10 -19.71
CA ASP A 190 -18.72 -0.86 -19.52
C ASP A 190 -19.50 -1.19 -20.83
N LYS A 191 -19.02 -0.72 -21.99
CA LYS A 191 -19.54 -1.15 -23.32
C LYS A 191 -18.71 -2.31 -23.85
#